data_AF-A0A2T3XSP6-F1
#
_entry.id   AF-A0A2T3XSP6-F1
#
_cell.length_a   1.000
_cell.length_b   1.000
_cell.length_c   1.000
_cell.angle_alpha   90.00
_cell.angle_beta   90.00
_cell.angle_gamma   90.00
#
_symmetry.space_group_name_H-M   'P 1'
#
loop_
_entity.id
_entity.type
_entity.pdbx_description
1 polymer ?
#
loop_
_entity_poly.entity_id
_entity_poly.type
_entity_poly.pdbx_seq_one_letter_code
_entity_poly.pdbx_strand_id
1 'polypeptide(L)'
;METLVTITDAGREALVAPGNEGTSAHRVVEIGLATAPFVADKGLRTLPNELKRITTFGGINVAPDTIHATLKDDTADQYTLYGFGLYLENGVLIAAYSQPTPIMEKSPVAILLLSADLQFATIDSSQLIFGDTAFLNPPASTDRQGVIELATQEEVDAGSDDARAITPRTAAKCYAALSGAIFSGPVAAPTPPAGDNSDRVATTAFMMTALLNAQVGQIVLEPRTSARAGYLKCNGALVKRTDYPALWAYAQASGALLSDAEWQRHRWGCFSSGDDATTFRVPQLRGEFLRCWSDGRSNLDLNREIGSRQGTANLAHAHNASSSEVGDHAHTASTDAQGWHGHHGWTAGGGEHNHNNGAFSRLLRPPYGGSLTGSDAAGSGSEQAVGPGDSADIVGAGHHAHQFDTEGAGNHGHNVTIGGAGRHTHTITVKSAGVDESRPYNVALLAMIRAY
;
A
#
# COMPACT_ATOMS: atom_id res chain seq x y z
N MET A 1 -13.93 -85.82 54.93
CA MET A 1 -13.12 -87.05 54.77
C MET A 1 -11.70 -86.58 54.57
N GLU A 2 -10.73 -87.17 55.26
CA GLU A 2 -9.32 -86.81 55.08
C GLU A 2 -8.84 -87.25 53.70
N THR A 3 -8.17 -86.33 52.98
CA THR A 3 -7.63 -86.60 51.65
C THR A 3 -6.27 -87.28 51.82
N LEU A 4 -6.27 -88.61 51.93
CA LEU A 4 -5.04 -89.38 52.09
C LEU A 4 -4.21 -89.35 50.80
N VAL A 5 -3.02 -88.76 50.85
CA VAL A 5 -2.12 -88.60 49.70
C VAL A 5 -1.06 -89.70 49.69
N THR A 6 -0.84 -90.32 48.53
CA THR A 6 0.23 -91.32 48.36
C THR A 6 1.58 -90.64 48.17
N ILE A 7 2.54 -90.92 49.05
CA ILE A 7 3.95 -90.58 48.88
C ILE A 7 4.60 -91.53 47.89
N THR A 8 5.29 -91.00 46.89
CA THR A 8 6.03 -91.79 45.89
C THR A 8 7.36 -92.29 46.47
N ASP A 9 7.92 -93.36 45.91
CA ASP A 9 9.23 -93.87 46.30
C ASP A 9 10.35 -92.90 45.88
N ALA A 10 10.25 -92.28 44.69
CA ALA A 10 11.17 -91.23 44.24
C ALA A 10 11.13 -89.98 45.15
N GLY A 11 9.94 -89.63 45.63
CA GLY A 11 9.74 -88.59 46.62
C GLY A 11 10.35 -88.93 47.97
N ARG A 12 10.16 -90.16 48.44
CA ARG A 12 10.79 -90.65 49.68
C ARG A 12 12.31 -90.65 49.57
N GLU A 13 12.87 -91.09 48.44
CA GLU A 13 14.30 -91.01 48.13
C GLU A 13 14.82 -89.58 48.19
N ALA A 14 14.07 -88.61 47.63
CA ALA A 14 14.44 -87.20 47.68
C ALA A 14 14.49 -86.62 49.10
N LEU A 15 13.62 -87.09 50.02
CA LEU A 15 13.63 -86.66 51.42
C LEU A 15 14.79 -87.26 52.25
N VAL A 16 15.60 -88.18 51.73
CA VAL A 16 16.73 -88.77 52.48
C VAL A 16 17.93 -87.82 52.48
N ALA A 17 18.47 -87.53 53.68
CA ALA A 17 19.67 -86.70 53.79
C ALA A 17 20.92 -87.41 53.26
N PRO A 18 21.91 -86.69 52.68
CA PRO A 18 23.17 -87.29 52.23
C PRO A 18 23.83 -88.14 53.31
N GLY A 19 24.22 -89.36 52.97
CA GLY A 19 24.81 -90.32 53.92
C GLY A 19 23.81 -91.13 54.76
N ASN A 20 22.50 -90.94 54.56
CA ASN A 20 21.41 -91.55 55.34
C ASN A 20 21.36 -91.11 56.81
N GLU A 21 21.88 -89.92 57.14
CA GLU A 21 21.98 -89.41 58.52
C GLU A 21 20.68 -88.72 59.03
N GLY A 22 19.60 -88.71 58.24
CA GLY A 22 18.33 -88.10 58.60
C GLY A 22 17.43 -87.82 57.39
N THR A 23 16.50 -86.88 57.57
CA THR A 23 15.62 -86.38 56.50
C THR A 23 15.96 -84.93 56.13
N SER A 24 15.85 -84.61 54.84
CA SER A 24 16.01 -83.27 54.28
C SER A 24 14.65 -82.59 54.15
N ALA A 25 14.56 -81.32 54.54
CA ALA A 25 13.40 -80.51 54.23
C ALA A 25 13.47 -79.98 52.79
N HIS A 26 12.41 -80.19 52.01
CA HIS A 26 12.28 -79.73 50.63
C HIS A 26 11.08 -78.79 50.47
N ARG A 27 11.12 -77.93 49.45
CA ARG A 27 10.06 -76.95 49.18
C ARG A 27 9.18 -77.43 48.04
N VAL A 28 7.88 -77.53 48.28
CA VAL A 28 6.91 -77.72 47.19
C VAL A 28 6.82 -76.41 46.42
N VAL A 29 7.10 -76.45 45.10
CA VAL A 29 7.13 -75.25 44.23
C VAL A 29 6.07 -75.27 43.13
N GLU A 30 5.48 -76.43 42.86
CA GLU A 30 4.47 -76.62 41.83
C GLU A 30 3.42 -77.65 42.30
N ILE A 31 2.14 -77.39 41.99
CA ILE A 31 1.06 -78.38 42.09
C ILE A 31 0.58 -78.73 40.68
N GLY A 32 0.88 -79.95 40.24
CA GLY A 32 0.36 -80.49 38.98
C GLY A 32 -1.12 -80.86 39.10
N LEU A 33 -1.90 -80.61 38.04
CA LEU A 33 -3.34 -80.88 38.00
C LEU A 33 -3.66 -81.98 36.98
N ALA A 34 -4.35 -83.04 37.41
CA ALA A 34 -4.73 -84.18 36.57
C ALA A 34 -6.19 -84.13 36.12
N THR A 35 -6.43 -84.31 34.82
CA THR A 35 -7.76 -84.14 34.18
C THR A 35 -8.52 -85.44 33.93
N ALA A 36 -7.95 -86.58 34.34
CA ALA A 36 -8.60 -87.88 34.35
C ALA A 36 -8.10 -88.70 35.55
N PRO A 37 -8.93 -89.59 36.12
CA PRO A 37 -8.56 -90.36 37.31
C PRO A 37 -7.39 -91.32 37.02
N PHE A 38 -6.56 -91.55 38.02
CA PHE A 38 -5.41 -92.46 37.94
C PHE A 38 -5.23 -93.25 39.24
N VAL A 39 -4.42 -94.31 39.20
CA VAL A 39 -4.05 -95.05 40.42
C VAL A 39 -2.87 -94.33 41.06
N ALA A 40 -3.07 -93.76 42.25
CA ALA A 40 -2.01 -93.10 43.01
C ALA A 40 -1.16 -94.14 43.76
N ASP A 41 -0.22 -94.78 43.06
CA ASP A 41 0.73 -95.75 43.62
C ASP A 41 2.12 -95.14 43.89
N LYS A 42 2.98 -95.89 44.58
CA LYS A 42 4.30 -95.40 45.02
C LYS A 42 5.33 -95.31 43.88
N GLY A 43 5.17 -96.06 42.80
CA GLY A 43 6.09 -96.09 41.66
C GLY A 43 6.00 -94.86 40.75
N LEU A 44 5.04 -93.95 40.99
CA LEU A 44 4.86 -92.73 40.19
C LEU A 44 6.10 -91.83 40.25
N ARG A 45 6.60 -91.42 39.08
CA ARG A 45 7.70 -90.44 38.92
C ARG A 45 7.24 -89.12 38.30
N THR A 46 6.10 -89.13 37.61
CA THR A 46 5.43 -87.98 36.99
C THR A 46 3.93 -88.14 37.18
N LEU A 47 3.20 -87.03 37.27
CA LEU A 47 1.75 -87.06 37.48
C LEU A 47 1.03 -87.59 36.21
N PRO A 48 0.23 -88.67 36.30
CA PRO A 48 -0.55 -89.13 35.15
C PRO A 48 -1.64 -88.12 34.78
N ASN A 49 -1.93 -87.98 33.47
CA ASN A 49 -2.96 -87.09 32.94
C ASN A 49 -2.77 -85.59 33.34
N GLU A 50 -1.53 -85.18 33.59
CA GLU A 50 -1.17 -83.81 33.96
C GLU A 50 -1.47 -82.82 32.82
N LEU A 51 -2.33 -81.82 33.09
CA LEU A 51 -2.62 -80.72 32.17
C LEU A 51 -1.61 -79.59 32.30
N LYS A 52 -1.37 -79.15 33.54
CA LYS A 52 -0.51 -78.01 33.87
C LYS A 52 -0.09 -78.06 35.34
N ARG A 53 0.85 -77.18 35.68
CA ARG A 53 1.32 -76.92 37.04
C ARG A 53 0.91 -75.53 37.50
N ILE A 54 0.46 -75.43 38.74
CA ILE A 54 0.11 -74.19 39.43
C ILE A 54 1.26 -73.79 40.35
N THR A 55 1.72 -72.55 40.24
CA THR A 55 2.71 -71.92 41.13
C THR A 55 2.07 -70.92 42.11
N THR A 56 0.82 -70.56 41.89
CA THR A 56 0.01 -69.66 42.73
C THR A 56 -0.71 -70.44 43.85
N PHE A 57 0.07 -70.96 44.79
CA PHE A 57 -0.43 -71.67 45.98
C PHE A 57 0.40 -71.33 47.22
N GLY A 58 -0.19 -71.60 48.39
CA GLY A 58 0.49 -71.58 49.68
C GLY A 58 0.01 -72.74 50.55
N GLY A 59 0.70 -72.98 51.67
CA GLY A 59 0.31 -74.03 52.60
C GLY A 59 1.00 -73.91 53.95
N ILE A 60 0.46 -74.60 54.94
CA ILE A 60 0.99 -74.68 56.31
C ILE A 60 0.87 -76.11 56.84
N ASN A 61 1.82 -76.52 57.67
CA ASN A 61 1.77 -77.80 58.36
C ASN A 61 0.84 -77.65 59.57
N VAL A 62 -0.26 -78.40 59.61
CA VAL A 62 -1.31 -78.30 60.65
C VAL A 62 -1.28 -79.44 61.65
N ALA A 63 -0.67 -80.57 61.29
CA ALA A 63 -0.32 -81.68 62.18
C ALA A 63 0.96 -82.38 61.66
N PRO A 64 1.62 -83.24 62.47
CA PRO A 64 2.85 -83.92 62.05
C PRO A 64 2.75 -84.72 60.74
N ASP A 65 1.57 -85.16 60.34
CA ASP A 65 1.30 -85.90 59.09
C ASP A 65 0.43 -85.11 58.09
N THR A 66 -0.04 -83.91 58.45
CA THR A 66 -1.12 -83.22 57.72
C THR A 66 -0.77 -81.76 57.41
N ILE A 67 -1.03 -81.36 56.17
CA ILE A 67 -0.87 -79.98 55.70
C ILE A 67 -2.21 -79.39 55.25
N HIS A 68 -2.40 -78.10 55.46
CA HIS A 68 -3.45 -77.33 54.80
C HIS A 68 -2.83 -76.60 53.61
N ALA A 69 -3.33 -76.83 52.40
CA ALA A 69 -2.85 -76.17 51.18
C ALA A 69 -3.99 -75.44 50.47
N THR A 70 -3.72 -74.23 49.99
CA THR A 70 -4.65 -73.42 49.18
C THR A 70 -3.98 -73.04 47.87
N LEU A 71 -4.64 -73.34 46.74
CA LEU A 71 -4.20 -72.96 45.40
C LEU A 71 -5.24 -72.07 44.71
N LYS A 72 -4.74 -71.17 43.85
CA LYS A 72 -5.52 -70.29 42.98
C LYS A 72 -5.15 -70.55 41.52
N ASP A 73 -6.14 -70.62 40.64
CA ASP A 73 -5.96 -70.56 39.19
C ASP A 73 -6.93 -69.56 38.57
N ASP A 74 -6.40 -68.44 38.07
CA ASP A 74 -7.13 -67.35 37.40
C ASP A 74 -6.89 -67.30 35.88
N THR A 75 -6.25 -68.31 35.30
CA THR A 75 -6.14 -68.45 33.84
C THR A 75 -7.50 -68.75 33.20
N ALA A 76 -7.59 -68.62 31.87
CA ALA A 76 -8.80 -68.95 31.11
C ALA A 76 -9.00 -70.46 30.84
N ASP A 77 -8.19 -71.34 31.44
CA ASP A 77 -8.26 -72.78 31.18
C ASP A 77 -9.57 -73.39 31.69
N GLN A 78 -10.12 -74.34 30.94
CA GLN A 78 -11.28 -75.15 31.30
C GLN A 78 -10.87 -76.60 31.52
N TYR A 79 -11.20 -77.15 32.69
CA TYR A 79 -10.90 -78.54 33.02
C TYR A 79 -11.76 -79.08 34.16
N THR A 80 -11.94 -80.41 34.16
CA THR A 80 -12.46 -81.18 35.29
C THR A 80 -11.26 -81.79 36.03
N LEU A 81 -11.11 -81.52 37.32
CA LEU A 81 -10.00 -81.99 38.15
C LEU A 81 -10.35 -83.34 38.78
N TYR A 82 -9.49 -84.35 38.62
CA TYR A 82 -9.65 -85.69 39.23
C TYR A 82 -8.51 -86.06 40.20
N GLY A 83 -7.44 -85.27 40.21
CA GLY A 83 -6.28 -85.52 41.05
C GLY A 83 -5.25 -84.40 40.94
N PHE A 84 -4.26 -84.43 41.82
CA PHE A 84 -3.16 -83.47 41.84
C PHE A 84 -1.87 -84.13 42.32
N GLY A 85 -0.74 -83.52 41.97
CA GLY A 85 0.60 -83.95 42.36
C GLY A 85 1.40 -82.79 42.95
N LEU A 86 2.13 -83.04 44.03
CA LEU A 86 3.03 -82.06 44.64
C LEU A 86 4.45 -82.27 44.10
N TYR A 87 5.07 -81.21 43.58
CA TYR A 87 6.42 -81.24 43.02
C TYR A 87 7.40 -80.40 43.86
N LEU A 88 8.56 -80.99 44.16
CA LEU A 88 9.66 -80.35 44.90
C LEU A 88 10.49 -79.43 44.00
N GLU A 89 11.34 -78.58 44.59
CA GLU A 89 12.19 -77.63 43.84
C GLU A 89 13.23 -78.28 42.90
N ASN A 90 13.48 -79.58 43.09
CA ASN A 90 14.32 -80.41 42.21
C ASN A 90 13.53 -81.12 41.08
N GLY A 91 12.22 -80.87 40.97
CA GLY A 91 11.33 -81.45 39.96
C GLY A 91 10.77 -82.83 40.29
N VAL A 92 11.08 -83.41 41.46
CA VAL A 92 10.56 -84.71 41.89
C VAL A 92 9.09 -84.60 42.33
N LEU A 93 8.24 -85.49 41.82
CA LEU A 93 6.87 -85.69 42.32
C LEU A 93 6.94 -86.36 43.70
N ILE A 94 6.77 -85.62 44.79
CA ILE A 94 6.82 -86.17 46.15
C ILE A 94 5.56 -86.96 46.50
N ALA A 95 4.40 -86.46 46.08
CA ALA A 95 3.11 -86.98 46.53
C ALA A 95 2.04 -86.81 45.44
N ALA A 96 1.10 -87.74 45.35
CA ALA A 96 -0.01 -87.67 44.41
C ALA A 96 -1.33 -88.15 45.03
N TYR A 97 -2.43 -87.55 44.60
CA TYR A 97 -3.79 -87.93 44.97
C TYR A 97 -4.68 -88.01 43.72
N SER A 98 -5.60 -88.98 43.70
CA SER A 98 -6.67 -89.06 42.70
C SER A 98 -7.90 -89.77 43.25
N GLN A 99 -9.06 -89.43 42.72
CA GLN A 99 -10.35 -90.08 42.99
C GLN A 99 -11.12 -90.31 41.68
N PRO A 100 -11.98 -91.36 41.61
CA PRO A 100 -12.73 -91.69 40.38
C PRO A 100 -13.81 -90.66 40.01
N THR A 101 -14.25 -89.84 40.97
CA THR A 101 -15.20 -88.74 40.78
C THR A 101 -14.47 -87.41 40.57
N PRO A 102 -15.03 -86.46 39.81
CA PRO A 102 -14.52 -85.09 39.79
C PRO A 102 -14.35 -84.52 41.20
N ILE A 103 -13.20 -83.91 41.47
CA ILE A 103 -12.96 -83.06 42.65
C ILE A 103 -13.67 -81.72 42.43
N MET A 104 -13.52 -81.13 41.24
CA MET A 104 -14.19 -79.89 40.83
C MET A 104 -14.12 -79.66 39.32
N GLU A 105 -14.90 -78.71 38.83
CA GLU A 105 -14.87 -78.24 37.43
C GLU A 105 -14.57 -76.75 37.37
N LYS A 106 -13.65 -76.35 36.49
CA LYS A 106 -13.30 -74.96 36.22
C LYS A 106 -13.78 -74.56 34.83
N SER A 107 -14.45 -73.42 34.72
CA SER A 107 -14.79 -72.79 33.43
C SER A 107 -13.81 -71.65 33.08
N PRO A 108 -13.75 -71.20 31.81
CA PRO A 108 -12.83 -70.13 31.40
C PRO A 108 -13.03 -68.79 32.11
N VAL A 109 -14.23 -68.54 32.63
CA VAL A 109 -14.62 -67.29 33.29
C VAL A 109 -14.58 -67.37 34.82
N ALA A 110 -14.29 -68.55 35.38
CA ALA A 110 -14.21 -68.76 36.82
C ALA A 110 -12.75 -68.79 37.28
N ILE A 111 -12.45 -68.00 38.32
CA ILE A 111 -11.24 -68.17 39.13
C ILE A 111 -11.48 -69.38 40.02
N LEU A 112 -10.57 -70.36 39.97
CA LEU A 112 -10.59 -71.52 40.84
C LEU A 112 -9.80 -71.19 42.11
N LEU A 113 -10.43 -71.47 43.27
CA LEU A 113 -9.80 -71.49 44.58
C LEU A 113 -10.11 -72.86 45.19
N LEU A 114 -9.07 -73.62 45.51
CA LEU A 114 -9.20 -74.91 46.19
C LEU A 114 -8.33 -74.89 47.44
N SER A 115 -8.96 -75.12 48.59
CA SER A 115 -8.29 -75.34 49.88
C SER A 115 -8.58 -76.76 50.35
N ALA A 116 -7.56 -77.50 50.73
CA ALA A 116 -7.68 -78.88 51.16
C ALA A 116 -6.68 -79.23 52.27
N ASP A 117 -7.14 -80.04 53.22
CA ASP A 117 -6.27 -80.74 54.16
C ASP A 117 -5.79 -82.06 53.53
N LEU A 118 -4.48 -82.25 53.52
CA LEU A 118 -3.78 -83.35 52.86
C LEU A 118 -2.99 -84.13 53.92
N GLN A 119 -3.36 -85.39 54.13
CA GLN A 119 -2.70 -86.26 55.11
C GLN A 119 -1.74 -87.22 54.41
N PHE A 120 -0.52 -87.33 54.91
CA PHE A 120 0.52 -88.18 54.37
C PHE A 120 0.61 -89.51 55.11
N ALA A 121 0.50 -90.62 54.39
CA ALA A 121 0.44 -91.94 55.02
C ALA A 121 1.73 -92.38 55.77
N THR A 122 2.91 -91.82 55.44
CA THR A 122 4.23 -92.37 55.86
C THR A 122 5.39 -91.36 55.86
N ILE A 123 5.15 -90.06 56.05
CA ILE A 123 6.19 -89.04 56.27
C ILE A 123 5.76 -88.01 57.32
N ASP A 124 6.73 -87.33 57.92
CA ASP A 124 6.49 -86.12 58.71
C ASP A 124 6.34 -84.91 57.75
N SER A 125 5.24 -84.18 57.86
CA SER A 125 4.90 -83.02 57.02
C SER A 125 5.88 -81.85 57.21
N SER A 126 6.60 -81.78 58.34
CA SER A 126 7.66 -80.78 58.58
C SER A 126 8.81 -80.86 57.58
N GLN A 127 8.96 -81.98 56.87
CA GLN A 127 9.93 -82.13 55.78
C GLN A 127 9.49 -81.44 54.48
N LEU A 128 8.27 -80.89 54.44
CA LEU A 128 7.76 -80.10 53.32
C LEU A 128 7.54 -78.65 53.74
N ILE A 129 8.14 -77.74 52.96
CA ILE A 129 8.03 -76.29 53.10
C ILE A 129 7.14 -75.78 51.97
N PHE A 130 6.22 -74.89 52.32
CA PHE A 130 5.27 -74.25 51.39
C PHE A 130 5.43 -72.73 51.39
N GLY A 131 4.84 -72.06 50.40
CA GLY A 131 4.67 -70.61 50.42
C GLY A 131 3.55 -70.17 51.38
N ASP A 132 3.50 -68.87 51.71
CA ASP A 132 2.41 -68.27 52.49
C ASP A 132 1.07 -68.38 51.73
N THR A 133 -0.02 -68.67 52.44
CA THR A 133 -1.39 -68.70 51.91
C THR A 133 -1.99 -67.31 51.68
N ALA A 134 -1.33 -66.24 52.14
CA ALA A 134 -1.76 -64.87 51.96
C ALA A 134 -1.57 -64.36 50.51
N PHE A 135 -2.65 -64.40 49.71
CA PHE A 135 -2.72 -63.72 48.41
C PHE A 135 -2.76 -62.19 48.56
N LEU A 136 -1.61 -61.59 48.84
CA LEU A 136 -1.42 -60.15 48.94
C LEU A 136 -1.51 -59.48 47.56
N ASN A 137 -2.52 -58.61 47.37
CA ASN A 137 -2.54 -57.69 46.25
C ASN A 137 -1.45 -56.61 46.46
N PRO A 138 -0.40 -56.54 45.62
CA PRO A 138 0.65 -55.55 45.78
C PRO A 138 0.14 -54.13 45.43
N PRO A 139 0.83 -53.06 45.85
CA PRO A 139 0.62 -51.73 45.29
C PRO A 139 0.89 -51.71 43.78
N ALA A 140 0.14 -50.89 43.04
CA ALA A 140 0.37 -50.69 41.61
C ALA A 140 1.66 -49.90 41.35
N SER A 141 2.32 -50.18 40.23
CA SER A 141 3.43 -49.40 39.69
C SER A 141 3.41 -49.45 38.16
N THR A 142 4.34 -48.75 37.49
CA THR A 142 4.51 -48.81 36.03
C THR A 142 4.81 -50.22 35.52
N ASP A 143 5.45 -51.05 36.36
CA ASP A 143 6.00 -52.34 35.98
C ASP A 143 5.19 -53.52 36.57
N ARG A 144 4.30 -53.25 37.53
CA ARG A 144 3.53 -54.28 38.26
C ARG A 144 2.08 -53.85 38.48
N GLN A 145 1.15 -54.70 38.03
CA GLN A 145 -0.27 -54.56 38.35
C GLN A 145 -0.51 -54.72 39.86
N GLY A 146 -1.39 -53.90 40.41
CA GLY A 146 -1.66 -53.84 41.84
C GLY A 146 -2.84 -52.93 42.20
N VAL A 147 -3.00 -52.65 43.49
CA VAL A 147 -4.02 -51.72 44.02
C VAL A 147 -3.45 -50.30 44.06
N ILE A 148 -4.29 -49.32 43.74
CA ILE A 148 -3.95 -47.89 43.76
C ILE A 148 -5.05 -47.09 44.46
N GLU A 149 -4.68 -46.02 45.16
CA GLU A 149 -5.63 -45.08 45.78
C GLU A 149 -6.12 -44.04 44.74
N LEU A 150 -7.33 -43.51 44.94
CA LEU A 150 -7.89 -42.44 44.10
C LEU A 150 -7.57 -41.08 44.71
N ALA A 151 -6.97 -40.18 43.94
CA ALA A 151 -6.59 -38.84 44.39
C ALA A 151 -7.80 -37.95 44.72
N THR A 152 -7.69 -37.19 45.80
CA THR A 152 -8.59 -36.07 46.16
C THR A 152 -8.44 -34.90 45.17
N GLN A 153 -9.33 -33.89 45.23
CA GLN A 153 -9.19 -32.75 44.32
C GLN A 153 -7.92 -31.95 44.63
N GLU A 154 -7.64 -31.74 45.92
CA GLU A 154 -6.50 -30.99 46.42
C GLU A 154 -5.17 -31.59 45.95
N GLU A 155 -5.07 -32.93 45.87
CA GLU A 155 -3.89 -33.65 45.36
C GLU A 155 -3.74 -33.51 43.84
N VAL A 156 -4.84 -33.56 43.07
CA VAL A 156 -4.80 -33.34 41.62
C VAL A 156 -4.46 -31.88 41.28
N ASP A 157 -5.00 -30.93 42.04
CA ASP A 157 -4.70 -29.50 41.88
C ASP A 157 -3.24 -29.17 42.26
N ALA A 158 -2.64 -29.93 43.19
CA ALA A 158 -1.21 -29.82 43.53
C ALA A 158 -0.28 -30.48 42.50
N GLY A 159 -0.71 -31.57 41.86
CA GLY A 159 -0.02 -32.18 40.72
C GLY A 159 1.36 -32.79 41.01
N SER A 160 1.65 -33.10 42.28
CA SER A 160 2.97 -33.57 42.75
C SER A 160 3.02 -35.04 43.18
N ASP A 161 1.92 -35.78 43.06
CA ASP A 161 1.75 -37.16 43.51
C ASP A 161 1.71 -38.12 42.31
N ASP A 162 2.57 -39.15 42.32
CA ASP A 162 2.67 -40.19 41.31
C ASP A 162 2.11 -41.56 41.78
N ALA A 163 1.68 -41.67 43.03
CA ALA A 163 1.21 -42.91 43.65
C ALA A 163 -0.32 -43.12 43.58
N ARG A 164 -1.06 -42.17 42.98
CA ARG A 164 -2.54 -42.17 42.96
C ARG A 164 -3.14 -42.03 41.56
N ALA A 165 -4.31 -42.63 41.37
CA ALA A 165 -5.08 -42.53 40.14
C ALA A 165 -6.11 -41.40 40.19
N ILE A 166 -6.30 -40.72 39.04
CA ILE A 166 -7.31 -39.67 38.87
C ILE A 166 -8.66 -40.22 38.42
N THR A 167 -9.74 -39.56 38.84
CA THR A 167 -11.11 -39.87 38.40
C THR A 167 -11.57 -38.87 37.33
N PRO A 168 -12.56 -39.21 36.48
CA PRO A 168 -13.14 -38.23 35.55
C PRO A 168 -13.64 -36.96 36.24
N ARG A 169 -14.13 -37.06 37.49
CA ARG A 169 -14.61 -35.92 38.28
C ARG A 169 -13.49 -34.99 38.73
N THR A 170 -12.35 -35.53 39.19
CA THR A 170 -11.21 -34.71 39.65
C THR A 170 -10.43 -34.13 38.48
N ALA A 171 -10.29 -34.89 37.39
CA ALA A 171 -9.71 -34.42 36.13
C ALA A 171 -10.49 -33.24 35.51
N ALA A 172 -11.83 -33.29 35.52
CA ALA A 172 -12.68 -32.28 34.87
C ALA A 172 -12.56 -30.85 35.43
N LYS A 173 -11.98 -30.65 36.62
CA LYS A 173 -11.71 -29.30 37.17
C LYS A 173 -10.37 -28.71 36.75
N CYS A 174 -9.40 -29.56 36.37
CA CYS A 174 -8.03 -29.14 36.06
C CYS A 174 -7.87 -28.77 34.58
N TYR A 175 -8.80 -29.19 33.73
CA TYR A 175 -8.86 -28.83 32.33
C TYR A 175 -9.77 -27.62 32.10
N ALA A 176 -9.37 -26.73 31.18
CA ALA A 176 -10.25 -25.68 30.69
C ALA A 176 -11.50 -26.30 30.04
N ALA A 177 -12.68 -25.78 30.37
CA ALA A 177 -13.92 -26.24 29.77
C ALA A 177 -13.91 -26.00 28.24
N LEU A 178 -14.38 -27.00 27.47
CA LEU A 178 -14.48 -26.94 26.01
C LEU A 178 -15.32 -25.76 25.49
N SER A 179 -16.17 -25.18 26.34
CA SER A 179 -16.92 -23.96 26.09
C SER A 179 -16.95 -23.10 27.34
N GLY A 180 -16.83 -21.78 27.18
CA GLY A 180 -16.98 -20.81 28.28
C GLY A 180 -15.81 -20.70 29.27
N ALA A 181 -14.64 -21.27 28.98
CA ALA A 181 -13.46 -21.07 29.82
C ALA A 181 -13.04 -19.59 29.87
N ILE A 182 -12.89 -19.04 31.08
CA ILE A 182 -12.42 -17.68 31.32
C ILE A 182 -11.01 -17.76 31.95
N PHE A 183 -10.01 -17.25 31.23
CA PHE A 183 -8.64 -17.16 31.73
C PHE A 183 -8.43 -15.82 32.44
N SER A 184 -8.10 -15.86 33.73
CA SER A 184 -7.83 -14.68 34.56
C SER A 184 -6.36 -14.23 34.58
N GLY A 185 -5.50 -14.93 33.83
CA GLY A 185 -4.06 -14.66 33.71
C GLY A 185 -3.57 -14.75 32.26
N PRO A 186 -2.28 -14.44 31.99
CA PRO A 186 -1.72 -14.47 30.65
C PRO A 186 -1.70 -15.90 30.09
N VAL A 187 -2.31 -16.10 28.92
CA VAL A 187 -2.28 -17.37 28.19
C VAL A 187 -1.20 -17.30 27.11
N ALA A 188 -0.25 -18.24 27.14
CA ALA A 188 0.71 -18.46 26.07
C ALA A 188 0.17 -19.50 25.08
N ALA A 189 0.20 -19.19 23.80
CA ALA A 189 -0.09 -20.12 22.71
C ALA A 189 0.98 -19.98 21.61
N PRO A 190 1.31 -21.05 20.85
CA PRO A 190 2.15 -20.94 19.67
C PRO A 190 1.52 -19.95 18.68
N THR A 191 2.30 -18.99 18.20
CA THR A 191 1.83 -18.00 17.22
C THR A 191 1.51 -18.69 15.89
N PRO A 192 0.26 -18.60 15.37
CA PRO A 192 -0.09 -19.18 14.08
C PRO A 192 0.73 -18.59 12.93
N PRO A 193 0.97 -19.34 11.83
CA PRO A 193 1.59 -18.80 10.62
C PRO A 193 0.72 -17.73 9.97
N ALA A 194 1.33 -16.85 9.17
CA ALA A 194 0.59 -15.81 8.44
C ALA A 194 -0.43 -16.44 7.47
N GLY A 195 -1.68 -15.96 7.52
CA GLY A 195 -2.79 -16.50 6.73
C GLY A 195 -3.51 -17.70 7.33
N ASP A 196 -3.13 -18.16 8.54
CA ASP A 196 -3.91 -19.17 9.28
C ASP A 196 -5.34 -18.66 9.54
N ASN A 197 -6.33 -19.48 9.21
CA ASN A 197 -7.76 -19.23 9.34
C ASN A 197 -8.50 -20.33 10.13
N SER A 198 -7.75 -21.11 10.93
CA SER A 198 -8.29 -22.17 11.79
C SER A 198 -8.80 -21.63 13.12
N ASP A 199 -9.52 -22.47 13.88
CA ASP A 199 -10.06 -22.14 15.22
C ASP A 199 -8.99 -22.04 16.34
N ARG A 200 -7.73 -21.80 15.98
CA ARG A 200 -6.61 -21.66 16.92
C ARG A 200 -6.63 -20.29 17.58
N VAL A 201 -6.11 -20.22 18.81
CA VAL A 201 -6.01 -18.96 19.57
C VAL A 201 -5.13 -17.96 18.82
N ALA A 202 -5.70 -16.84 18.41
CA ALA A 202 -4.97 -15.72 17.81
C ALA A 202 -4.08 -15.06 18.85
N THR A 203 -2.75 -15.17 18.70
CA THR A 203 -1.80 -14.49 19.60
C THR A 203 -1.71 -13.00 19.27
N THR A 204 -1.23 -12.20 20.22
CA THR A 204 -0.95 -10.77 20.00
C THR A 204 0.05 -10.54 18.87
N ALA A 205 1.06 -11.42 18.74
CA ALA A 205 2.03 -11.38 17.64
C ALA A 205 1.39 -11.68 16.28
N PHE A 206 0.49 -12.66 16.19
CA PHE A 206 -0.29 -12.93 14.97
C PHE A 206 -1.17 -11.74 14.59
N MET A 207 -1.93 -11.20 15.54
CA MET A 207 -2.83 -10.06 15.30
C MET A 207 -2.07 -8.80 14.85
N MET A 208 -0.94 -8.48 15.48
CA MET A 208 -0.08 -7.37 15.04
C MET A 208 0.41 -7.59 13.60
N THR A 209 0.92 -8.79 13.30
CA THR A 209 1.42 -9.12 11.96
C THR A 209 0.33 -9.04 10.90
N ALA A 210 -0.87 -9.57 11.18
CA ALA A 210 -2.00 -9.53 10.27
C ALA A 210 -2.50 -8.10 10.01
N LEU A 211 -2.69 -7.30 11.08
CA LEU A 211 -3.20 -5.93 10.98
C LEU A 211 -2.22 -4.98 10.28
N LEU A 212 -0.92 -5.11 10.53
CA LEU A 212 0.11 -4.28 9.90
C LEU A 212 0.20 -4.60 8.40
N ASN A 213 0.32 -5.89 8.04
CA ASN A 213 0.42 -6.32 6.65
C ASN A 213 -0.83 -5.98 5.82
N ALA A 214 -2.04 -6.06 6.40
CA ALA A 214 -3.29 -5.75 5.70
C ALA A 214 -3.39 -4.30 5.19
N GLN A 215 -2.59 -3.38 5.72
CA GLN A 215 -2.57 -1.97 5.31
C GLN A 215 -1.37 -1.62 4.41
N VAL A 216 -0.39 -2.51 4.23
CA VAL A 216 0.80 -2.23 3.42
C VAL A 216 0.40 -1.87 1.98
N GLY A 217 1.03 -0.83 1.43
CA GLY A 217 0.67 -0.27 0.14
C GLY A 217 -0.49 0.73 0.15
N GLN A 218 -1.24 0.86 1.26
CA GLN A 218 -2.29 1.87 1.36
C GLN A 218 -1.70 3.29 1.28
N ILE A 219 -2.22 4.09 0.34
CA ILE A 219 -1.89 5.51 0.22
C ILE A 219 -2.89 6.33 1.04
N VAL A 220 -2.37 7.25 1.86
CA VAL A 220 -3.13 8.19 2.68
C VAL A 220 -2.70 9.63 2.39
N LEU A 221 -3.63 10.57 2.54
CA LEU A 221 -3.42 12.01 2.45
C LEU A 221 -3.67 12.61 3.84
N GLU A 222 -2.62 13.09 4.52
CA GLU A 222 -2.73 13.68 5.86
C GLU A 222 -2.12 15.09 5.90
N PRO A 223 -2.65 16.03 6.74
CA PRO A 223 -2.10 17.38 6.89
C PRO A 223 -0.81 17.35 7.72
N ARG A 224 0.30 16.92 7.11
CA ARG A 224 1.60 16.74 7.77
C ARG A 224 2.76 17.26 6.92
N THR A 225 3.86 17.61 7.57
CA THR A 225 5.15 17.95 6.92
C THR A 225 6.13 16.78 6.91
N SER A 226 5.98 15.82 7.82
CA SER A 226 6.79 14.61 7.96
C SER A 226 5.95 13.34 7.75
N ALA A 227 6.62 12.24 7.38
CA ALA A 227 5.97 10.94 7.27
C ALA A 227 5.41 10.49 8.63
N ARG A 228 4.25 9.83 8.62
CA ARG A 228 3.72 9.12 9.78
C ARG A 228 4.56 7.86 10.05
N ALA A 229 4.68 7.43 11.31
CA ALA A 229 5.37 6.19 11.65
C ALA A 229 4.71 4.98 10.92
N GLY A 230 5.52 4.09 10.34
CA GLY A 230 5.04 3.02 9.45
C GLY A 230 4.78 3.42 7.99
N TYR A 231 4.99 4.69 7.62
CA TYR A 231 4.75 5.19 6.25
C TYR A 231 6.01 5.81 5.62
N LEU A 232 6.07 5.76 4.29
CA LEU A 232 6.99 6.52 3.44
C LEU A 232 6.24 7.65 2.73
N LYS A 233 6.92 8.74 2.38
CA LYS A 233 6.32 9.78 1.52
C LYS A 233 6.18 9.24 0.09
N CYS A 234 5.07 9.50 -0.60
CA CYS A 234 4.90 9.20 -2.03
C CYS A 234 5.69 10.22 -2.86
N ASN A 235 7.02 10.10 -2.84
CA ASN A 235 7.96 11.14 -3.23
C ASN A 235 8.96 10.68 -4.33
N GLY A 236 8.77 9.51 -4.93
CA GLY A 236 9.70 8.94 -5.91
C GLY A 236 11.05 8.49 -5.34
N ALA A 237 11.18 8.34 -4.02
CA ALA A 237 12.42 7.88 -3.41
C ALA A 237 12.73 6.43 -3.80
N LEU A 238 14.02 6.17 -4.05
CA LEU A 238 14.56 4.84 -4.17
C LEU A 238 14.81 4.30 -2.74
N VAL A 239 14.29 3.12 -2.43
CA VAL A 239 14.38 2.47 -1.13
C VAL A 239 14.83 1.02 -1.29
N LYS A 240 15.39 0.41 -0.23
CA LYS A 240 15.87 -0.99 -0.29
C LYS A 240 14.73 -1.99 -0.10
N ARG A 241 14.77 -3.09 -0.85
CA ARG A 241 13.84 -4.22 -0.72
C ARG A 241 13.98 -4.91 0.65
N THR A 242 15.19 -4.95 1.21
CA THR A 242 15.48 -5.50 2.54
C THR A 242 14.86 -4.74 3.69
N ASP A 243 14.74 -3.41 3.54
CA ASP A 243 14.29 -2.52 4.60
C ASP A 243 12.75 -2.43 4.62
N TYR A 244 12.11 -2.73 3.48
CA TYR A 244 10.66 -2.68 3.27
C TYR A 244 10.13 -3.92 2.51
N PRO A 245 10.35 -5.15 3.02
CA PRO A 245 10.05 -6.38 2.28
C PRO A 245 8.55 -6.58 1.99
N ALA A 246 7.67 -6.18 2.93
CA ALA A 246 6.23 -6.25 2.74
C ALA A 246 5.76 -5.27 1.64
N LEU A 247 6.28 -4.04 1.62
CA LEU A 247 5.94 -3.05 0.58
C LEU A 247 6.51 -3.44 -0.78
N TRP A 248 7.67 -4.10 -0.82
CA TRP A 248 8.19 -4.67 -2.06
C TRP A 248 7.28 -5.78 -2.60
N ALA A 249 6.85 -6.72 -1.75
CA ALA A 249 5.89 -7.76 -2.14
C ALA A 249 4.55 -7.16 -2.64
N TYR A 250 4.05 -6.12 -1.96
CA TYR A 250 2.89 -5.35 -2.43
C TYR A 250 3.13 -4.72 -3.81
N ALA A 251 4.29 -4.08 -4.02
CA ALA A 251 4.64 -3.47 -5.31
C ALA A 251 4.63 -4.51 -6.44
N GLN A 252 5.23 -5.68 -6.21
CA GLN A 252 5.22 -6.81 -7.17
C GLN A 252 3.80 -7.31 -7.47
N ALA A 253 2.93 -7.41 -6.47
CA ALA A 253 1.54 -7.87 -6.64
C ALA A 253 0.60 -6.80 -7.23
N SER A 254 0.98 -5.52 -7.19
CA SER A 254 0.08 -4.39 -7.51
C SER A 254 -0.37 -4.28 -8.98
N GLY A 255 0.31 -4.95 -9.92
CA GLY A 255 0.15 -4.70 -11.36
C GLY A 255 0.67 -3.33 -11.82
N ALA A 256 1.24 -2.53 -10.91
CA ALA A 256 1.73 -1.18 -11.14
C ALA A 256 3.24 -1.05 -10.83
N LEU A 257 4.01 -2.12 -11.04
CA LEU A 257 5.47 -2.14 -10.98
C LEU A 257 6.04 -2.16 -12.40
N LEU A 258 6.91 -1.19 -12.72
CA LEU A 258 7.54 -1.03 -14.04
C LEU A 258 9.07 -1.05 -13.92
N SER A 259 9.78 -1.13 -15.05
CA SER A 259 11.22 -0.83 -15.06
C SER A 259 11.48 0.64 -14.68
N ASP A 260 12.66 0.99 -14.13
CA ASP A 260 12.99 2.42 -13.87
C ASP A 260 13.00 3.25 -15.17
N ALA A 261 13.37 2.64 -16.30
CA ALA A 261 13.32 3.28 -17.62
C ALA A 261 11.89 3.65 -18.06
N GLU A 262 10.89 2.80 -17.82
CA GLU A 262 9.48 3.10 -18.08
C GLU A 262 8.91 4.09 -17.06
N TRP A 263 9.30 3.95 -15.78
CA TRP A 263 8.88 4.87 -14.72
C TRP A 263 9.33 6.31 -15.01
N GLN A 264 10.56 6.48 -15.52
CA GLN A 264 11.09 7.78 -15.96
C GLN A 264 10.29 8.41 -17.11
N ARG A 265 9.56 7.63 -17.92
CA ARG A 265 8.63 8.12 -18.97
C ARG A 265 7.29 8.62 -18.40
N HIS A 266 7.34 9.33 -17.27
CA HIS A 266 6.20 9.89 -16.56
C HIS A 266 5.12 8.90 -16.09
N ARG A 267 5.46 7.62 -15.87
CA ARG A 267 4.60 6.63 -15.18
C ARG A 267 4.76 6.73 -13.65
N TRP A 268 4.79 7.96 -13.14
CA TRP A 268 5.19 8.30 -11.77
C TRP A 268 4.26 7.80 -10.66
N GLY A 269 2.99 7.50 -10.98
CA GLY A 269 2.07 6.87 -10.03
C GLY A 269 2.32 5.37 -9.81
N CYS A 270 3.18 4.74 -10.63
CA CYS A 270 3.63 3.36 -10.46
C CYS A 270 4.82 3.26 -9.48
N PHE A 271 5.12 2.03 -9.06
CA PHE A 271 6.43 1.67 -8.52
C PHE A 271 7.44 1.45 -9.65
N SER A 272 8.73 1.49 -9.31
CA SER A 272 9.81 1.02 -10.19
C SER A 272 10.61 -0.10 -9.55
N SER A 273 11.10 -1.04 -10.37
CA SER A 273 12.06 -2.08 -10.01
C SER A 273 13.42 -1.58 -9.53
N GLY A 274 13.74 -0.29 -9.69
CA GLY A 274 14.98 0.34 -9.21
C GLY A 274 16.22 -0.11 -9.97
N ASP A 275 17.19 -0.67 -9.26
CA ASP A 275 18.41 -1.31 -9.79
C ASP A 275 18.19 -2.77 -10.24
N ASP A 276 16.93 -3.20 -10.36
CA ASP A 276 16.46 -4.58 -10.57
C ASP A 276 16.88 -5.62 -9.50
N ALA A 277 17.84 -5.31 -8.63
CA ALA A 277 18.41 -6.21 -7.64
C ALA A 277 18.01 -5.91 -6.18
N THR A 278 18.42 -4.76 -5.62
CA THR A 278 18.40 -4.50 -4.18
C THR A 278 17.41 -3.40 -3.75
N THR A 279 16.92 -2.62 -4.71
CA THR A 279 16.10 -1.43 -4.48
C THR A 279 14.78 -1.46 -5.25
N PHE A 280 13.90 -0.54 -4.93
CA PHE A 280 12.69 -0.23 -5.69
C PHE A 280 12.27 1.22 -5.41
N ARG A 281 11.41 1.79 -6.25
CA ARG A 281 10.94 3.17 -6.10
C ARG A 281 9.48 3.20 -5.67
N VAL A 282 9.15 4.01 -4.67
CA VAL A 282 7.75 4.34 -4.32
C VAL A 282 7.16 5.34 -5.33
N PRO A 283 5.83 5.40 -5.50
CA PRO A 283 5.18 6.41 -6.36
C PRO A 283 5.62 7.85 -6.05
N GLN A 284 5.61 8.70 -7.08
CA GLN A 284 5.82 10.15 -6.99
C GLN A 284 4.48 10.87 -7.20
N LEU A 285 3.92 11.43 -6.13
CA LEU A 285 2.62 12.11 -6.13
C LEU A 285 2.69 13.57 -5.68
N ARG A 286 3.90 14.16 -5.57
CA ARG A 286 4.06 15.57 -5.17
C ARG A 286 3.50 16.51 -6.24
N GLY A 287 2.50 17.31 -5.87
CA GLY A 287 1.88 18.31 -6.77
C GLY A 287 0.94 17.70 -7.82
N GLU A 288 0.69 16.39 -7.77
CA GLU A 288 -0.18 15.71 -8.73
C GLU A 288 -1.64 15.70 -8.25
N PHE A 289 -2.58 16.04 -9.14
CA PHE A 289 -4.01 15.88 -8.87
C PHE A 289 -4.43 14.43 -9.09
N LEU A 290 -4.81 13.73 -8.03
CA LEU A 290 -5.22 12.33 -8.09
C LEU A 290 -6.64 12.21 -8.66
N ARG A 291 -6.81 11.33 -9.64
CA ARG A 291 -8.10 10.95 -10.22
C ARG A 291 -8.13 9.45 -10.47
N CYS A 292 -9.33 8.86 -10.41
CA CYS A 292 -9.51 7.45 -10.72
C CYS A 292 -9.01 7.13 -12.14
N TRP A 293 -8.37 5.97 -12.27
CA TRP A 293 -8.00 5.41 -13.57
C TRP A 293 -9.28 5.09 -14.37
N SER A 294 -9.24 5.28 -15.68
CA SER A 294 -10.38 4.99 -16.56
C SER A 294 -10.57 3.49 -16.83
N ASP A 295 -9.54 2.66 -16.61
CA ASP A 295 -9.57 1.19 -16.70
C ASP A 295 -10.37 0.67 -17.92
N GLY A 296 -9.92 1.05 -19.12
CA GLY A 296 -10.55 0.64 -20.39
C GLY A 296 -11.83 1.39 -20.78
N ARG A 297 -12.35 2.31 -19.95
CA ARG A 297 -13.54 3.12 -20.28
C ARG A 297 -13.34 3.93 -21.58
N SER A 298 -14.16 3.63 -22.59
CA SER A 298 -13.94 4.06 -23.98
C SER A 298 -14.40 5.48 -24.35
N ASN A 299 -15.14 6.17 -23.48
CA ASN A 299 -15.76 7.46 -23.80
C ASN A 299 -15.07 8.69 -23.17
N LEU A 300 -13.98 8.50 -22.41
CA LEU A 300 -13.23 9.57 -21.74
C LEU A 300 -11.79 9.13 -21.47
N ASP A 301 -10.81 9.94 -21.86
CA ASP A 301 -9.38 9.72 -21.58
C ASP A 301 -8.89 8.34 -22.07
N LEU A 302 -9.13 8.10 -23.36
CA LEU A 302 -8.77 6.88 -24.09
C LEU A 302 -7.28 6.56 -23.98
N ASN A 303 -6.97 5.27 -23.92
CA ASN A 303 -5.61 4.72 -23.81
C ASN A 303 -4.83 5.15 -22.56
N ARG A 304 -5.50 5.71 -21.54
CA ARG A 304 -4.80 6.05 -20.30
C ARG A 304 -4.41 4.81 -19.50
N GLU A 305 -3.14 4.75 -19.12
CA GLU A 305 -2.55 3.65 -18.35
C GLU A 305 -2.53 3.97 -16.84
N ILE A 306 -2.53 2.94 -15.99
CA ILE A 306 -2.39 3.12 -14.54
C ILE A 306 -1.07 3.84 -14.19
N GLY A 307 -1.13 4.77 -13.24
CA GLY A 307 0.02 5.56 -12.80
C GLY A 307 0.61 6.55 -13.83
N SER A 308 -0.01 6.70 -15.00
CA SER A 308 0.42 7.69 -16.01
C SER A 308 0.10 9.13 -15.59
N ARG A 309 1.10 10.01 -15.72
CA ARG A 309 0.91 11.46 -15.59
C ARG A 309 0.19 12.01 -16.83
N GLN A 310 -0.68 12.99 -16.62
CA GLN A 310 -1.30 13.77 -17.68
C GLN A 310 -1.03 15.25 -17.42
N GLY A 311 -0.68 16.01 -18.47
CA GLY A 311 -0.54 17.46 -18.37
C GLY A 311 -1.88 18.17 -18.15
N THR A 312 -1.84 19.45 -17.78
CA THR A 312 -3.05 20.25 -17.63
C THR A 312 -3.68 20.53 -18.99
N ALA A 313 -4.99 20.34 -19.11
CA ALA A 313 -5.76 20.69 -20.31
C ALA A 313 -7.05 21.39 -19.90
N ASN A 314 -7.36 22.50 -20.59
CA ASN A 314 -8.67 23.14 -20.49
C ASN A 314 -9.61 22.51 -21.53
N LEU A 315 -10.92 22.50 -21.26
CA LEU A 315 -11.91 22.08 -22.25
C LEU A 315 -11.84 23.01 -23.48
N ALA A 316 -11.96 22.43 -24.68
CA ALA A 316 -11.98 23.18 -25.92
C ALA A 316 -13.14 24.19 -25.94
N HIS A 317 -12.82 25.46 -26.19
CA HIS A 317 -13.76 26.56 -26.26
C HIS A 317 -13.21 27.68 -27.17
N ALA A 318 -14.06 28.64 -27.53
CA ALA A 318 -13.70 29.78 -28.36
C ALA A 318 -14.20 31.09 -27.72
N HIS A 319 -13.59 32.20 -28.10
CA HIS A 319 -14.00 33.55 -27.71
C HIS A 319 -14.30 34.37 -28.96
N ASN A 320 -15.36 35.17 -28.92
CA ASN A 320 -15.61 36.15 -29.97
C ASN A 320 -14.70 37.35 -29.77
N ALA A 321 -14.02 37.79 -30.82
CA ALA A 321 -13.22 39.01 -30.83
C ALA A 321 -13.75 39.97 -31.91
N SER A 322 -13.81 41.26 -31.57
CA SER A 322 -14.25 42.32 -32.47
C SER A 322 -13.37 43.57 -32.29
N SER A 323 -13.29 44.37 -33.33
CA SER A 323 -12.78 45.74 -33.29
C SER A 323 -13.94 46.71 -33.50
N SER A 324 -13.90 47.88 -32.86
CA SER A 324 -14.82 48.97 -33.18
C SER A 324 -14.66 49.39 -34.64
N GLU A 325 -15.76 49.80 -35.26
CA GLU A 325 -15.74 50.43 -36.58
C GLU A 325 -15.00 51.77 -36.52
N VAL A 326 -14.11 52.00 -37.48
CA VAL A 326 -13.49 53.30 -37.74
C VAL A 326 -14.11 53.82 -39.04
N GLY A 327 -14.66 55.02 -39.00
CA GLY A 327 -15.38 55.59 -40.14
C GLY A 327 -14.50 55.72 -41.39
N ASP A 328 -15.10 55.43 -42.55
CA ASP A 328 -14.48 55.64 -43.85
C ASP A 328 -14.00 57.08 -44.04
N HIS A 329 -12.92 57.22 -44.80
CA HIS A 329 -12.40 58.51 -45.23
C HIS A 329 -12.00 58.36 -46.75
N ALA A 330 -11.69 59.39 -47.58
CA ALA A 330 -11.33 59.18 -49.03
C ALA A 330 -10.28 60.14 -49.68
N HIS A 331 -9.11 59.66 -50.14
CA HIS A 331 -7.92 60.52 -50.38
C HIS A 331 -7.97 61.20 -51.75
N THR A 332 -8.34 62.48 -51.76
CA THR A 332 -8.31 63.32 -52.97
C THR A 332 -7.79 64.71 -52.63
N ALA A 333 -7.03 65.34 -53.53
CA ALA A 333 -6.50 66.69 -53.39
C ALA A 333 -6.92 67.56 -54.58
N SER A 334 -7.31 68.81 -54.35
CA SER A 334 -7.64 69.77 -55.42
C SER A 334 -7.16 71.19 -55.13
N THR A 335 -7.00 71.95 -56.21
CA THR A 335 -6.63 73.37 -56.27
C THR A 335 -7.58 74.11 -57.22
N ASP A 336 -7.74 75.42 -57.02
CA ASP A 336 -8.50 76.32 -57.90
C ASP A 336 -7.61 77.05 -58.93
N ALA A 337 -8.22 77.76 -59.89
CA ALA A 337 -7.55 78.47 -60.98
C ALA A 337 -7.69 80.00 -60.82
N GLN A 338 -6.60 80.77 -60.99
CA GLN A 338 -6.57 82.21 -60.67
C GLN A 338 -5.60 83.03 -61.55
N GLY A 339 -5.89 84.34 -61.73
CA GLY A 339 -4.92 85.40 -62.10
C GLY A 339 -5.16 86.17 -63.42
N TRP A 340 -5.17 87.51 -63.37
CA TRP A 340 -5.15 88.45 -64.53
C TRP A 340 -4.12 89.56 -64.25
N HIS A 341 -3.49 90.16 -65.28
CA HIS A 341 -2.46 91.23 -65.11
C HIS A 341 -2.39 92.19 -66.31
N GLY A 342 -1.80 93.39 -66.14
CA GLY A 342 -1.72 94.48 -67.15
C GLY A 342 -0.42 95.31 -67.12
N HIS A 343 -0.30 96.31 -68.00
CA HIS A 343 0.93 97.10 -68.29
C HIS A 343 0.63 98.60 -68.60
N HIS A 344 1.64 99.51 -68.58
CA HIS A 344 1.48 100.99 -68.67
C HIS A 344 2.47 101.71 -69.66
N GLY A 345 2.22 102.98 -70.05
CA GLY A 345 3.10 103.78 -70.94
C GLY A 345 2.68 105.26 -71.22
N TRP A 346 3.50 106.03 -71.97
CA TRP A 346 3.32 107.47 -72.28
C TRP A 346 3.64 107.86 -73.75
N THR A 347 3.20 109.05 -74.18
CA THR A 347 3.58 109.70 -75.47
C THR A 347 4.45 110.96 -75.26
N ALA A 348 5.06 111.48 -76.35
CA ALA A 348 5.86 112.72 -76.35
C ALA A 348 5.06 113.96 -76.82
N GLY A 349 5.48 115.16 -76.43
CA GLY A 349 4.76 116.43 -76.67
C GLY A 349 5.26 117.29 -77.85
N GLY A 350 4.42 118.18 -78.38
CA GLY A 350 4.75 119.10 -79.50
C GLY A 350 3.66 120.15 -79.87
N GLY A 351 4.07 121.39 -80.21
CA GLY A 351 3.26 122.38 -80.98
C GLY A 351 3.10 123.81 -80.40
N GLU A 352 3.91 124.80 -80.84
CA GLU A 352 3.98 126.17 -80.28
C GLU A 352 3.90 127.34 -81.31
N HIS A 353 3.59 128.57 -80.85
CA HIS A 353 3.25 129.78 -81.66
C HIS A 353 3.34 131.13 -80.87
N ASN A 354 3.25 132.32 -81.55
CA ASN A 354 2.48 133.56 -81.21
C ASN A 354 3.09 134.91 -81.77
N HIS A 355 2.33 136.03 -81.76
CA HIS A 355 2.69 137.43 -82.11
C HIS A 355 2.17 138.47 -81.06
N ASN A 356 2.80 139.64 -80.84
CA ASN A 356 2.33 140.65 -79.85
C ASN A 356 2.82 142.13 -80.10
N ASN A 357 2.17 143.16 -79.48
CA ASN A 357 2.52 144.60 -79.62
C ASN A 357 2.25 145.49 -78.36
N GLY A 358 3.06 146.56 -78.15
CA GLY A 358 2.85 147.71 -77.22
C GLY A 358 4.16 148.52 -76.99
N ALA A 359 4.30 149.85 -77.20
CA ALA A 359 3.64 151.05 -76.64
C ALA A 359 4.19 151.46 -75.22
N PHE A 360 4.65 152.68 -74.88
CA PHE A 360 4.42 154.06 -75.40
C PHE A 360 5.56 155.10 -75.12
N SER A 361 5.63 156.15 -75.95
CA SER A 361 5.80 157.62 -75.71
C SER A 361 6.41 158.16 -74.38
N ARG A 362 7.24 159.23 -74.32
CA ARG A 362 6.88 160.65 -74.63
C ARG A 362 8.06 161.66 -74.42
N LEU A 363 7.92 162.86 -75.04
CA LEU A 363 8.45 164.20 -74.70
C LEU A 363 9.88 164.63 -75.12
N LEU A 364 9.91 165.63 -76.03
CA LEU A 364 11.08 166.43 -76.44
C LEU A 364 11.32 167.65 -75.52
N ARG A 365 12.51 168.25 -75.63
CA ARG A 365 12.76 169.67 -75.33
C ARG A 365 13.58 170.34 -76.46
N PRO A 366 13.17 171.52 -76.98
CA PRO A 366 13.91 172.30 -78.01
C PRO A 366 15.30 172.79 -77.54
N PRO A 367 16.15 173.39 -78.42
CA PRO A 367 15.84 173.87 -79.78
C PRO A 367 16.90 173.63 -80.88
N TYR A 368 16.48 173.14 -82.05
CA TYR A 368 16.98 173.61 -83.37
C TYR A 368 15.93 173.27 -84.44
N GLY A 369 15.64 174.24 -85.32
CA GLY A 369 14.68 174.10 -86.40
C GLY A 369 15.38 173.93 -87.75
N GLY A 370 14.90 172.97 -88.54
CA GLY A 370 15.40 172.67 -89.88
C GLY A 370 14.37 171.85 -90.63
N SER A 371 13.35 172.55 -91.15
CA SER A 371 12.41 171.97 -92.11
C SER A 371 13.11 171.77 -93.45
N LEU A 372 12.76 170.69 -94.13
CA LEU A 372 12.85 170.62 -95.59
C LEU A 372 11.45 170.20 -96.09
N THR A 373 11.02 170.56 -97.28
CA THR A 373 10.01 169.80 -98.04
C THR A 373 10.46 169.96 -99.47
N GLY A 374 11.54 169.27 -99.79
CA GLY A 374 12.23 169.33 -101.08
C GLY A 374 11.47 168.51 -102.10
N SER A 375 11.25 169.12 -103.26
CA SER A 375 10.67 168.48 -104.43
C SER A 375 11.58 167.37 -105.00
N ASP A 376 11.09 166.68 -106.03
CA ASP A 376 11.88 166.03 -107.08
C ASP A 376 13.34 165.61 -106.77
N ALA A 377 13.46 164.44 -106.13
CA ALA A 377 14.71 163.73 -105.80
C ALA A 377 15.61 164.41 -104.74
N ALA A 378 15.96 163.61 -103.72
CA ALA A 378 16.99 163.92 -102.72
C ALA A 378 16.77 165.21 -101.88
N GLY A 379 15.90 165.15 -100.86
CA GLY A 379 16.18 165.90 -99.63
C GLY A 379 15.03 166.38 -98.73
N SER A 380 14.33 165.46 -98.03
CA SER A 380 13.63 165.73 -96.72
C SER A 380 12.47 166.76 -96.74
N GLY A 381 11.64 166.99 -95.71
CA GLY A 381 11.60 166.58 -94.29
C GLY A 381 10.87 167.58 -93.36
N SER A 382 9.57 167.87 -93.58
CA SER A 382 8.70 168.62 -92.64
C SER A 382 7.20 168.46 -92.91
N GLU A 383 6.78 167.35 -93.52
CA GLU A 383 5.51 166.72 -93.16
C GLU A 383 5.74 165.93 -91.86
N GLN A 384 5.09 166.31 -90.75
CA GLN A 384 5.10 165.57 -89.47
C GLN A 384 3.72 164.92 -89.30
N ALA A 385 3.46 163.62 -89.47
CA ALA A 385 4.28 162.42 -89.61
C ALA A 385 5.06 161.95 -88.37
N VAL A 386 4.57 160.87 -87.77
CA VAL A 386 5.38 159.69 -87.39
C VAL A 386 4.70 158.46 -87.99
N GLY A 387 5.47 157.49 -88.48
CA GLY A 387 4.94 156.33 -89.21
C GLY A 387 3.93 155.51 -88.39
N PRO A 388 2.76 155.15 -88.93
CA PRO A 388 1.70 154.46 -88.19
C PRO A 388 1.85 152.92 -88.18
N GLY A 389 1.81 152.31 -86.99
CA GLY A 389 1.84 150.85 -86.79
C GLY A 389 3.23 150.21 -87.02
N ASP A 390 3.49 148.96 -86.61
CA ASP A 390 2.76 148.00 -85.76
C ASP A 390 3.75 146.88 -85.33
N SER A 391 3.42 146.12 -84.28
CA SER A 391 4.11 144.94 -83.74
C SER A 391 5.46 145.11 -83.02
N ALA A 392 5.61 144.39 -81.89
CA ALA A 392 6.78 144.40 -81.00
C ALA A 392 7.58 143.08 -81.05
N ASP A 393 8.54 142.96 -80.14
CA ASP A 393 9.36 141.77 -79.84
C ASP A 393 8.56 140.47 -79.62
N ILE A 394 9.20 139.33 -79.92
CA ILE A 394 8.71 137.98 -79.59
C ILE A 394 9.82 137.17 -78.90
N VAL A 395 9.49 136.54 -77.77
CA VAL A 395 10.35 135.61 -77.00
C VAL A 395 9.51 134.38 -76.56
N GLY A 396 10.10 133.19 -76.44
CA GLY A 396 9.39 131.89 -76.43
C GLY A 396 8.81 131.35 -75.11
N ALA A 397 8.06 130.23 -75.21
CA ALA A 397 7.38 129.49 -74.14
C ALA A 397 7.63 127.94 -74.26
N GLY A 398 6.91 127.07 -73.52
CA GLY A 398 7.25 125.63 -73.35
C GLY A 398 6.10 124.59 -73.47
N HIS A 399 6.46 123.36 -73.87
CA HIS A 399 5.61 122.24 -74.34
C HIS A 399 4.82 121.45 -73.26
N HIS A 400 3.83 120.63 -73.67
CA HIS A 400 3.11 119.64 -72.83
C HIS A 400 2.82 118.29 -73.53
N ALA A 401 2.38 117.27 -72.77
CA ALA A 401 2.07 115.89 -73.23
C ALA A 401 0.86 115.28 -72.46
N HIS A 402 0.45 114.04 -72.80
CA HIS A 402 -0.73 113.35 -72.23
C HIS A 402 -0.44 111.92 -71.75
N GLN A 403 -1.28 111.40 -70.83
CA GLN A 403 -1.21 110.06 -70.22
C GLN A 403 -2.54 109.31 -70.44
N PHE A 404 -2.51 107.97 -70.40
CA PHE A 404 -3.70 107.14 -70.18
C PHE A 404 -3.37 105.90 -69.34
N ASP A 405 -4.25 105.55 -68.41
CA ASP A 405 -4.08 104.43 -67.47
C ASP A 405 -5.27 103.45 -67.59
N THR A 406 -5.01 102.15 -67.44
CA THR A 406 -6.05 101.10 -67.34
C THR A 406 -5.72 100.19 -66.16
N GLU A 407 -6.16 100.59 -64.96
CA GLU A 407 -5.65 100.05 -63.70
C GLU A 407 -6.18 98.66 -63.31
N GLY A 408 -5.34 97.93 -62.57
CA GLY A 408 -5.66 96.60 -62.04
C GLY A 408 -4.49 95.88 -61.36
N ALA A 409 -4.04 96.37 -60.20
CA ALA A 409 -2.98 95.74 -59.40
C ALA A 409 -3.52 95.10 -58.10
N GLY A 410 -3.17 93.84 -57.82
CA GLY A 410 -3.54 93.14 -56.58
C GLY A 410 -2.90 91.75 -56.41
N ASN A 411 -2.65 91.34 -55.16
CA ASN A 411 -2.03 90.06 -54.79
C ASN A 411 -2.90 88.82 -55.15
N HIS A 412 -2.27 87.65 -55.27
CA HIS A 412 -2.94 86.34 -55.40
C HIS A 412 -2.39 85.29 -54.41
N GLY A 413 -3.09 84.16 -54.25
CA GLY A 413 -2.68 83.05 -53.37
C GLY A 413 -3.60 81.83 -53.48
N HIS A 414 -3.06 80.63 -53.26
CA HIS A 414 -3.74 79.36 -53.52
C HIS A 414 -4.26 78.66 -52.26
N ASN A 415 -5.43 78.02 -52.36
CA ASN A 415 -5.98 77.14 -51.34
C ASN A 415 -5.93 75.67 -51.80
N VAL A 416 -5.73 74.74 -50.87
CA VAL A 416 -5.69 73.28 -51.13
C VAL A 416 -6.68 72.58 -50.21
N THR A 417 -7.50 71.66 -50.75
CA THR A 417 -8.46 70.84 -49.98
C THR A 417 -8.15 69.36 -50.13
N ILE A 418 -8.31 68.57 -49.04
CA ILE A 418 -7.98 67.13 -48.98
C ILE A 418 -9.17 66.29 -48.43
N GLY A 419 -9.46 65.13 -49.01
CA GLY A 419 -10.27 64.05 -48.40
C GLY A 419 -9.43 62.92 -47.72
N GLY A 420 -10.03 62.04 -46.89
CA GLY A 420 -9.36 61.02 -46.03
C GLY A 420 -8.87 59.68 -46.67
N ALA A 421 -9.11 58.43 -46.24
CA ALA A 421 -8.57 57.18 -46.84
C ALA A 421 -9.51 55.94 -46.82
N GLY A 422 -9.50 55.12 -47.89
CA GLY A 422 -10.42 53.97 -48.10
C GLY A 422 -10.12 52.67 -47.32
N ARG A 423 -10.75 51.56 -47.74
CA ARG A 423 -10.83 50.29 -46.95
C ARG A 423 -9.47 49.70 -46.58
N HIS A 424 -9.30 49.44 -45.29
CA HIS A 424 -8.11 48.81 -44.70
C HIS A 424 -8.50 47.66 -43.74
N THR A 425 -7.51 47.04 -43.08
CA THR A 425 -7.72 45.95 -42.12
C THR A 425 -6.92 46.19 -40.84
N HIS A 426 -7.39 45.61 -39.73
CA HIS A 426 -6.68 45.59 -38.45
C HIS A 426 -6.34 44.15 -38.04
N THR A 427 -5.14 43.93 -37.54
CA THR A 427 -4.75 42.67 -36.90
C THR A 427 -5.25 42.67 -35.46
N ILE A 428 -6.13 41.71 -35.12
CA ILE A 428 -6.52 41.45 -33.73
C ILE A 428 -5.56 40.41 -33.15
N THR A 429 -4.83 40.79 -32.10
CA THR A 429 -3.92 39.89 -31.36
C THR A 429 -4.48 39.58 -29.98
N VAL A 430 -4.92 38.34 -29.76
CA VAL A 430 -5.31 37.85 -28.43
C VAL A 430 -4.04 37.39 -27.70
N LYS A 431 -3.75 38.00 -26.54
CA LYS A 431 -2.61 37.61 -25.69
C LYS A 431 -2.97 36.39 -24.83
N SER A 432 -1.96 35.62 -24.43
CA SER A 432 -2.13 34.58 -23.42
C SER A 432 -2.60 35.18 -22.08
N ALA A 433 -3.49 34.47 -21.39
CA ALA A 433 -4.01 34.84 -20.08
C ALA A 433 -4.16 33.58 -19.21
N GLY A 434 -3.62 33.62 -17.99
CA GLY A 434 -3.61 32.49 -17.06
C GLY A 434 -2.30 32.37 -16.29
N VAL A 435 -2.02 31.16 -15.80
CA VAL A 435 -0.77 30.75 -15.16
C VAL A 435 -0.32 29.41 -15.76
N ASP A 436 0.87 28.93 -15.41
CA ASP A 436 1.51 27.75 -16.02
C ASP A 436 0.76 26.42 -15.83
N GLU A 437 -0.24 26.36 -14.94
CA GLU A 437 -1.04 25.17 -14.66
C GLU A 437 -2.54 25.51 -14.45
N SER A 438 -3.42 24.68 -15.00
CA SER A 438 -4.85 24.71 -14.70
C SER A 438 -5.12 24.00 -13.37
N ARG A 439 -5.71 24.72 -12.40
CA ARG A 439 -5.93 24.24 -11.02
C ARG A 439 -7.40 24.35 -10.61
N PRO A 440 -8.03 23.28 -10.10
CA PRO A 440 -9.25 23.41 -9.30
C PRO A 440 -8.92 24.02 -7.92
N TYR A 441 -9.93 24.53 -7.22
CA TYR A 441 -9.79 24.90 -5.81
C TYR A 441 -9.42 23.65 -4.99
N ASN A 442 -8.32 23.69 -4.25
CA ASN A 442 -7.71 22.51 -3.62
C ASN A 442 -6.97 22.84 -2.31
N VAL A 443 -6.64 21.81 -1.54
CA VAL A 443 -5.89 21.89 -0.29
C VAL A 443 -4.69 20.94 -0.37
N ALA A 444 -3.50 21.42 -0.01
CA ALA A 444 -2.28 20.62 -0.02
C ALA A 444 -2.21 19.67 1.20
N LEU A 445 -2.11 18.37 0.93
CA LEU A 445 -1.90 17.31 1.92
C LEU A 445 -0.68 16.46 1.55
N LEU A 446 -0.05 15.81 2.52
CA LEU A 446 1.09 14.93 2.27
C LEU A 446 0.61 13.53 1.90
N ALA A 447 0.89 13.12 0.67
CA ALA A 447 0.73 11.75 0.21
C ALA A 447 1.79 10.83 0.82
N MET A 448 1.34 9.76 1.47
CA MET A 448 2.19 8.77 2.13
C MET A 448 1.68 7.37 1.85
N ILE A 449 2.57 6.38 1.76
CA ILE A 449 2.25 4.97 1.54
C ILE A 449 2.69 4.13 2.74
N ARG A 450 1.83 3.22 3.21
CA ARG A 450 2.15 2.31 4.32
C ARG A 450 3.24 1.33 3.90
N ALA A 451 4.30 1.22 4.69
CA ALA A 451 5.50 0.47 4.33
C ALA A 451 5.78 -0.78 5.19
N TYR A 452 5.38 -0.74 6.47
CA TYR A 452 5.50 -1.80 7.47
C TYR A 452 4.58 -1.51 8.67
#